data_AF-A0AAU7X022-F1
#
_entry.id   AF-A0AAU7X022-F1
#
_cell.length_a   1.000
_cell.length_b   1.000
_cell.length_c   1.000
_cell.angle_alpha   90.00
_cell.angle_beta   90.00
_cell.angle_gamma   90.00
#
_symmetry.space_group_name_H-M   'P 1'
#
loop_
_entity.id
_entity.type
_entity.pdbx_description
1 polymer ?
#
loop_
_entity_poly.entity_id
_entity_poly.type
_entity_poly.pdbx_seq_one_letter_code
_entity_poly.pdbx_strand_id
1 'polypeptide(L)'
;MKRIVGLTLCLLAASMAHAEQKLRVIDLGEDTPVSAEAAERGRQAIAAQEAAKKIKPEVARDFLKRLNKAVEHGQNLALSGSMDGKQAREQAIALRKLQDESDQFGSLFAPFAKCRAAAIDAAMSWQGMISQDVRQYSENNTSYQANAKECAQAAG
;
A
#
# COMPACT_ATOMS: atom_id res chain seq x y z
N MET A 1 -56.15 -2.05 -53.16
CA MET A 1 -56.65 -0.65 -53.16
C MET A 1 -56.95 -0.27 -51.71
N LYS A 2 -56.15 0.61 -51.07
CA LYS A 2 -56.35 2.08 -50.87
C LYS A 2 -57.50 2.34 -49.86
N ARG A 3 -57.39 3.05 -48.72
CA ARG A 3 -56.62 4.23 -48.22
C ARG A 3 -56.61 4.21 -46.67
N ILE A 4 -55.49 4.39 -45.94
CA ILE A 4 -54.91 5.63 -45.33
C ILE A 4 -55.92 6.61 -44.72
N VAL A 5 -55.83 6.85 -43.39
CA VAL A 5 -55.65 8.11 -42.60
C VAL A 5 -55.73 7.66 -41.12
N GLY A 6 -54.89 8.03 -40.13
CA GLY A 6 -53.87 9.04 -39.97
C GLY A 6 -53.88 9.50 -38.49
N LEU A 7 -52.68 9.68 -37.92
CA LEU A 7 -52.35 10.43 -36.69
C LEU A 7 -53.02 10.05 -35.34
N THR A 8 -52.20 9.61 -34.39
CA THR A 8 -51.72 10.52 -33.33
C THR A 8 -50.45 9.97 -32.68
N LEU A 9 -49.36 10.71 -32.90
CA LEU A 9 -48.11 10.65 -32.19
C LEU A 9 -48.28 11.44 -30.88
N CYS A 10 -48.00 10.83 -29.73
CA CYS A 10 -47.65 11.58 -28.51
C CYS A 10 -46.59 10.78 -27.76
N LEU A 11 -45.35 11.01 -28.16
CA LEU A 11 -44.22 11.32 -27.29
C LEU A 11 -44.46 10.99 -25.81
N LEU A 12 -44.12 9.76 -25.41
CA LEU A 12 -43.77 9.48 -24.02
C LEU A 12 -42.47 10.22 -23.74
N ALA A 13 -42.65 11.43 -23.22
CA ALA A 13 -41.60 12.25 -22.67
C ALA A 13 -40.84 11.45 -21.61
N ALA A 14 -39.65 10.95 -21.98
CA ALA A 14 -38.58 10.68 -21.04
C ALA A 14 -38.17 12.02 -20.42
N SER A 15 -38.97 12.45 -19.44
CA SER A 15 -38.71 13.67 -18.68
C SER A 15 -37.82 13.30 -17.50
N MET A 16 -36.57 13.76 -17.62
CA MET A 16 -35.74 14.25 -16.53
C MET A 16 -35.39 13.24 -15.42
N ALA A 17 -34.33 12.49 -15.67
CA ALA A 17 -33.30 12.32 -14.66
C ALA A 17 -31.95 12.63 -15.31
N HIS A 18 -31.78 13.90 -15.70
CA HIS A 18 -30.45 14.44 -15.86
C HIS A 18 -29.79 14.32 -14.49
N ALA A 19 -28.98 13.27 -14.33
CA ALA A 19 -28.01 13.18 -13.26
C ALA A 19 -26.98 14.28 -13.51
N GLU A 20 -27.33 15.52 -13.19
CA GLU A 20 -26.36 16.50 -12.74
C GLU A 20 -25.77 15.93 -11.45
N GLN A 21 -24.76 15.07 -11.59
CA GLN A 21 -23.76 14.93 -10.56
C GLN A 21 -23.14 16.31 -10.40
N LYS A 22 -23.69 17.11 -9.49
CA LYS A 22 -22.97 18.23 -8.92
C LYS A 22 -21.64 17.67 -8.47
N LEU A 23 -20.58 17.96 -9.23
CA LEU A 23 -19.23 18.00 -8.70
C LEU A 23 -19.35 18.86 -7.44
N ARG A 24 -19.35 18.23 -6.28
CA ARG A 24 -18.95 18.93 -5.07
C ARG A 24 -17.48 19.21 -5.29
N VAL A 25 -17.19 20.37 -5.85
CA VAL A 25 -15.90 21.01 -5.63
C VAL A 25 -15.74 20.97 -4.11
N ILE A 26 -14.79 20.16 -3.64
CA ILE A 26 -14.35 20.27 -2.26
C ILE A 26 -13.72 21.65 -2.22
N ASP A 27 -14.50 22.62 -1.77
CA ASP A 27 -13.99 23.92 -1.41
C ASP A 27 -13.05 23.68 -0.22
N LEU A 28 -11.76 23.58 -0.51
CA LEU A 28 -10.69 23.60 0.49
C LEU A 28 -10.53 25.05 0.97
N GLY A 29 -11.64 25.68 1.38
CA GLY A 29 -11.67 27.08 1.77
C GLY A 29 -10.54 27.38 2.75
N GLU A 30 -9.80 28.45 2.48
CA GLU A 30 -8.63 28.89 3.25
C GLU A 30 -8.94 29.17 4.75
N ASP A 31 -10.22 29.18 5.12
CA ASP A 31 -10.72 29.75 6.37
C ASP A 31 -11.04 28.74 7.49
N THR A 32 -10.69 27.46 7.34
CA THR A 32 -10.63 26.59 8.53
C THR A 32 -9.24 26.68 9.15
N PRO A 33 -9.09 27.29 10.35
CA PRO A 33 -7.78 27.39 10.98
C PRO A 33 -7.22 25.98 11.20
N VAL A 34 -6.10 25.69 10.55
CA VAL A 34 -5.36 24.43 10.73
C VAL A 34 -5.04 24.32 12.22
N SER A 35 -5.57 23.29 12.89
CA SER A 35 -5.29 23.08 14.31
C SER A 35 -3.78 23.01 14.54
N ALA A 36 -3.31 23.41 15.72
CA ALA A 36 -1.88 23.35 16.04
C ALA A 36 -1.31 21.93 15.85
N GLU A 37 -2.11 20.90 16.13
CA GLU A 37 -1.78 19.49 15.93
C GLU A 37 -1.68 19.11 14.45
N ALA A 38 -2.56 19.65 13.60
CA ALA A 38 -2.50 19.43 12.16
C ALA A 38 -1.28 20.12 11.53
N ALA A 39 -0.96 21.34 11.98
CA ALA A 39 0.24 22.05 11.55
C ALA A 39 1.53 21.32 11.98
N GLU A 40 1.57 20.80 13.21
CA GLU A 40 2.70 20.01 13.71
C GLU A 40 2.87 18.69 12.95
N ARG A 41 1.79 17.94 12.70
CA ARG A 41 1.84 16.74 11.85
C ARG A 41 2.36 17.06 10.44
N GLY A 42 1.95 18.18 9.86
CA GLY A 42 2.44 18.65 8.56
C GLY A 42 3.96 18.87 8.57
N ARG A 43 4.48 19.57 9.58
CA ARG A 43 5.94 19.78 9.75
C ARG A 43 6.70 18.47 9.89
N GLN A 44 6.19 17.54 10.70
CA GLN A 44 6.81 16.23 10.90
C GLN A 44 6.82 15.40 9.61
N ALA A 45 5.75 15.43 8.83
CA ALA A 45 5.68 14.73 7.55
C ALA A 45 6.71 15.27 6.54
N ILE A 46 6.86 16.60 6.46
CA ILE A 46 7.87 17.23 5.60
C ILE A 46 9.28 16.84 6.06
N ALA A 47 9.56 16.92 7.37
CA ALA A 47 10.86 16.55 7.93
C ALA A 47 11.21 15.08 7.66
N ALA A 48 10.25 14.17 7.81
CA ALA A 48 10.43 12.75 7.50
C ALA A 48 10.73 12.53 6.01
N GLN A 49 10.05 13.25 5.12
CA GLN A 49 10.30 13.16 3.68
C GLN A 49 11.70 13.69 3.32
N GLU A 50 12.11 14.82 3.90
CA GLU A 50 13.47 15.37 3.70
C GLU A 50 14.56 14.47 4.27
N ALA A 51 14.31 13.78 5.37
CA ALA A 51 15.22 12.78 5.90
C ALA A 51 15.34 11.57 4.96
N ALA A 52 14.22 11.05 4.46
CA ALA A 52 14.19 9.91 3.55
C ALA A 52 14.93 10.18 2.23
N LYS A 53 14.91 11.42 1.73
CA LYS A 53 15.69 11.85 0.55
C LYS A 53 17.20 11.75 0.73
N LYS A 54 17.70 11.80 1.97
CA LYS A 54 19.14 11.80 2.31
C LYS A 54 19.69 10.42 2.63
N ILE A 55 18.84 9.40 2.61
CA ILE A 55 19.27 8.01 2.84
C ILE A 55 20.24 7.61 1.74
N LYS A 56 21.33 6.95 2.15
CA LYS A 56 22.32 6.45 1.21
C LYS A 56 21.87 5.10 0.63
N PRO A 57 22.16 4.80 -0.65
CA PRO A 57 21.79 3.53 -1.26
C PRO A 57 22.31 2.30 -0.51
N GLU A 58 23.50 2.39 0.11
CA GLU A 58 24.08 1.32 0.94
C GLU A 58 23.14 0.88 2.07
N VAL A 59 22.46 1.84 2.70
CA VAL A 59 21.54 1.58 3.82
C VAL A 59 20.32 0.80 3.33
N ALA A 60 19.79 1.17 2.15
CA ALA A 60 18.68 0.46 1.53
C ALA A 60 19.08 -0.97 1.11
N ARG A 61 20.28 -1.17 0.55
CA ARG A 61 20.80 -2.50 0.21
C ARG A 61 20.96 -3.39 1.44
N ASP A 62 21.58 -2.86 2.50
CA ASP A 62 21.79 -3.61 3.74
C ASP A 62 20.49 -3.96 4.44
N PHE A 63 19.51 -3.05 4.39
CA PHE A 63 18.14 -3.33 4.84
C PHE A 63 17.50 -4.45 4.02
N LEU A 64 17.52 -4.35 2.70
CA LEU A 64 16.91 -5.33 1.82
C LEU A 64 17.54 -6.72 2.00
N LYS A 65 18.86 -6.79 2.18
CA LYS A 65 19.56 -8.04 2.49
C LYS A 65 19.05 -8.69 3.77
N ARG A 66 18.84 -7.91 4.84
CA ARG A 66 18.28 -8.42 6.10
C ARG A 66 16.82 -8.83 5.96
N LEU A 67 16.03 -8.07 5.21
CA LEU A 67 14.63 -8.41 4.93
C LEU A 67 14.52 -9.73 4.18
N ASN A 68 15.27 -9.89 3.08
CA ASN A 68 15.26 -11.11 2.28
C ASN A 68 15.68 -12.33 3.12
N LYS A 69 16.72 -12.17 3.95
CA LYS A 69 17.16 -13.23 4.87
C LYS A 69 16.07 -13.61 5.88
N ALA A 70 15.35 -12.63 6.43
CA ALA A 70 14.25 -12.91 7.34
C ALA A 70 13.09 -13.63 6.64
N VAL A 71 12.73 -13.21 5.41
CA VAL A 71 11.69 -13.89 4.61
C VAL A 71 12.09 -15.33 4.29
N GLU A 72 13.32 -15.55 3.82
CA GLU A 72 13.85 -16.88 3.54
C GLU A 72 13.84 -17.77 4.78
N HIS A 73 14.25 -17.24 5.93
CA HIS A 73 14.17 -17.97 7.19
C HIS A 73 12.73 -18.40 7.51
N GLY A 74 11.76 -17.50 7.38
CA GLY A 74 10.35 -17.82 7.58
C GLY A 74 9.86 -18.90 6.60
N GLN A 75 10.20 -18.79 5.32
CA GLN A 75 9.85 -19.80 4.31
C GLN A 75 10.43 -21.18 4.66
N ASN A 76 11.69 -21.23 5.09
CA ASN A 76 12.33 -22.48 5.51
C ASN A 76 11.65 -23.08 6.76
N LEU A 77 11.23 -22.24 7.72
CA LEU A 77 10.44 -22.69 8.86
C LEU A 77 9.09 -23.29 8.40
N ALA A 78 8.36 -22.61 7.53
CA ALA A 78 7.08 -23.10 7.01
C ALA A 78 7.24 -24.42 6.24
N LEU A 79 8.27 -24.52 5.38
CA LEU A 79 8.57 -25.72 4.60
C LEU A 79 9.05 -26.90 5.45
N SER A 80 9.58 -26.66 6.65
CA SER A 80 10.04 -27.72 7.54
C SER A 80 8.91 -28.65 8.02
N GLY A 81 7.65 -28.22 7.92
CA GLY A 81 6.48 -28.95 8.41
C GLY A 81 6.43 -29.17 9.93
N SER A 82 7.42 -28.65 10.68
CA SER A 82 7.59 -28.87 12.12
C SER A 82 7.69 -27.56 12.91
N MET A 83 7.33 -26.43 12.27
CA MET A 83 7.31 -25.12 12.91
C MET A 83 6.32 -25.09 14.08
N ASP A 84 6.82 -24.72 15.26
CA ASP A 84 5.97 -24.52 16.43
C ASP A 84 5.44 -23.07 16.53
N GLY A 85 4.48 -22.85 17.42
CA GLY A 85 3.87 -21.52 17.61
C GLY A 85 4.84 -20.46 18.14
N LYS A 86 5.91 -20.86 18.84
CA LYS A 86 6.94 -19.94 19.33
C LYS A 86 7.78 -19.44 18.16
N GLN A 87 8.26 -20.34 17.30
CA GLN A 87 8.99 -20.01 16.08
C GLN A 87 8.15 -19.13 15.14
N ALA A 88 6.86 -19.44 14.99
CA ALA A 88 5.94 -18.62 14.20
C ALA A 88 5.84 -17.18 14.71
N ARG A 89 5.72 -17.02 16.03
CA ARG A 89 5.65 -15.72 16.71
C ARG A 89 6.97 -14.97 16.65
N GLU A 90 8.10 -15.63 16.88
CA GLU A 90 9.44 -15.03 16.81
C GLU A 90 9.72 -14.50 15.40
N GLN A 91 9.34 -15.26 14.37
CA GLN A 91 9.44 -14.82 12.99
C GLN A 91 8.54 -13.61 12.70
N ALA A 92 7.30 -13.59 13.22
CA ALA A 92 6.41 -12.43 13.09
C ALA A 92 7.01 -11.18 13.75
N ILE A 93 7.65 -11.33 14.91
CA ILE A 93 8.35 -10.23 15.61
C ILE A 93 9.56 -9.75 14.77
N ALA A 94 10.33 -10.66 14.19
CA ALA A 94 11.48 -10.32 13.36
C ALA A 94 11.07 -9.50 12.12
N LEU A 95 10.03 -9.93 11.41
CA LEU A 95 9.49 -9.19 10.26
C LEU A 95 8.86 -7.86 10.69
N ARG A 96 8.19 -7.82 11.86
CA ARG A 96 7.63 -6.58 12.38
C ARG A 96 8.70 -5.53 12.69
N LYS A 97 9.82 -5.94 13.29
CA LYS A 97 10.95 -5.02 13.55
C LYS A 97 11.50 -4.43 12.25
N LEU A 98 11.60 -5.23 11.19
CA LEU A 98 12.03 -4.75 9.88
C LEU A 98 10.98 -3.84 9.23
N GLN A 99 9.69 -4.12 9.42
CA GLN A 99 8.61 -3.24 9.00
C GLN A 99 8.70 -1.88 9.71
N ASP A 100 8.88 -1.86 11.03
CA ASP A 100 8.99 -0.62 11.81
C ASP A 100 10.28 0.14 11.42
N GLU A 101 11.41 -0.55 11.27
CA GLU A 101 12.66 0.06 10.79
C GLU A 101 12.52 0.67 9.39
N SER A 102 11.69 0.06 8.53
CA SER A 102 11.47 0.55 7.18
C SER A 102 10.77 1.91 7.12
N ASP A 103 10.23 2.40 8.24
CA ASP A 103 9.59 3.72 8.31
C ASP A 103 10.52 4.85 7.86
N GLN A 104 11.83 4.69 8.11
CA GLN A 104 12.85 5.66 7.71
C GLN A 104 12.89 5.92 6.19
N PHE A 105 12.53 4.93 5.37
CA PHE A 105 12.56 5.06 3.90
C PHE A 105 11.42 5.91 3.35
N GLY A 106 10.52 6.39 4.21
CA GLY A 106 9.40 7.24 3.82
C GLY A 106 8.35 6.52 2.96
N SER A 107 7.41 7.29 2.44
CA SER A 107 6.27 6.81 1.64
C SER A 107 6.23 7.47 0.26
N LEU A 108 5.48 6.87 -0.69
CA LEU A 108 5.02 7.30 -2.04
C LEU A 108 6.00 8.04 -2.99
N PHE A 109 6.84 8.95 -2.51
CA PHE A 109 7.73 9.80 -3.30
C PHE A 109 9.18 9.79 -2.79
N ALA A 110 9.48 9.06 -1.71
CA ALA A 110 10.85 8.89 -1.25
C ALA A 110 11.62 7.91 -2.15
N PRO A 111 12.94 8.11 -2.36
CA PRO A 111 13.74 7.28 -3.27
C PRO A 111 13.65 5.79 -3.00
N PHE A 112 13.55 5.42 -1.71
CA PHE A 112 13.53 4.04 -1.24
C PHE A 112 12.17 3.61 -0.69
N ALA A 113 11.08 4.32 -1.02
CA ALA A 113 9.74 4.01 -0.50
C ALA A 113 9.32 2.54 -0.78
N LYS A 114 9.86 1.93 -1.84
CA LYS A 114 9.62 0.53 -2.18
C LYS A 114 10.28 -0.46 -1.21
N CYS A 115 11.33 -0.07 -0.50
CA CYS A 115 11.90 -0.86 0.59
C CYS A 115 10.93 -0.95 1.78
N ARG A 116 10.22 0.14 2.09
CA ARG A 116 9.12 0.16 3.06
C ARG A 116 7.96 -0.72 2.63
N ALA A 117 7.51 -0.58 1.38
CA ALA A 117 6.43 -1.41 0.85
C ALA A 117 6.78 -2.90 0.92
N ALA A 118 8.00 -3.29 0.50
CA ALA A 118 8.48 -4.66 0.58
C ALA A 118 8.45 -5.21 2.02
N ALA A 119 8.84 -4.42 3.02
CA ALA A 119 8.82 -4.85 4.41
C ALA A 119 7.41 -5.07 4.96
N ILE A 120 6.47 -4.17 4.60
CA ILE A 120 5.05 -4.31 4.94
C ILE A 120 4.47 -5.58 4.31
N ASP A 121 4.71 -5.78 3.02
CA ASP A 121 4.19 -6.92 2.28
C ASP A 121 4.78 -8.25 2.80
N ALA A 122 6.08 -8.29 3.12
CA ALA A 122 6.70 -9.45 3.73
C ALA A 122 6.05 -9.81 5.08
N ALA A 123 5.80 -8.83 5.94
CA ALA A 123 5.12 -9.03 7.22
C ALA A 123 3.66 -9.51 7.03
N MET A 124 2.94 -8.93 6.07
CA MET A 124 1.56 -9.30 5.75
C MET A 124 1.45 -10.69 5.11
N SER A 125 2.42 -11.07 4.28
CA SER A 125 2.51 -12.42 3.73
C SER A 125 2.68 -13.45 4.84
N TRP A 126 3.59 -13.19 5.80
CA TRP A 126 3.79 -14.07 6.96
C TRP A 126 2.54 -14.19 7.83
N GLN A 127 1.83 -13.08 8.06
CA GLN A 127 0.55 -13.09 8.78
C GLN A 127 -0.47 -13.98 8.06
N GLY A 128 -0.62 -13.84 6.73
CA GLY A 128 -1.49 -14.69 5.93
C GLY A 128 -1.12 -16.17 6.01
N MET A 129 0.17 -16.50 6.08
CA MET A 129 0.62 -17.87 6.28
C MET A 129 0.20 -18.42 7.65
N ILE A 130 0.42 -17.67 8.74
CA ILE A 130 0.02 -18.07 10.09
C ILE A 130 -1.50 -18.25 10.19
N SER A 131 -2.27 -17.33 9.59
CA SER A 131 -3.74 -17.39 9.60
C SER A 131 -4.33 -18.37 8.59
N GLN A 132 -3.48 -19.08 7.84
CA GLN A 132 -3.88 -19.98 6.75
C GLN A 132 -4.73 -19.28 5.65
N ASP A 133 -4.59 -17.96 5.51
CA ASP A 133 -5.17 -17.18 4.42
C ASP A 133 -4.23 -17.23 3.21
N VAL A 134 -4.48 -18.19 2.32
CA VAL A 134 -3.68 -18.44 1.11
C VAL A 134 -3.65 -17.22 0.19
N ARG A 135 -4.76 -16.48 0.11
CA ARG A 135 -4.85 -15.29 -0.75
C ARG A 135 -3.97 -14.19 -0.18
N GLN A 136 -4.10 -13.89 1.11
CA GLN A 136 -3.27 -12.90 1.78
C GLN A 136 -1.79 -13.27 1.72
N TYR A 137 -1.44 -14.55 1.92
CA TYR A 137 -0.07 -15.01 1.77
C TYR A 137 0.47 -14.75 0.35
N SER A 138 -0.25 -15.21 -0.68
CA SER A 138 0.19 -15.21 -2.07
C SER A 138 0.28 -13.81 -2.66
N GLU A 139 -0.75 -12.99 -2.46
CA GLU A 139 -0.80 -11.61 -2.98
C GLU A 139 0.32 -10.77 -2.35
N ASN A 140 0.48 -10.84 -1.03
CA ASN A 140 1.52 -10.07 -0.36
C ASN A 140 2.93 -10.62 -0.65
N ASN A 141 3.12 -11.94 -0.81
CA ASN A 141 4.42 -12.46 -1.24
C ASN A 141 4.79 -11.97 -2.65
N THR A 142 3.82 -11.91 -3.56
CA THR A 142 4.01 -11.39 -4.92
C THR A 142 4.36 -9.91 -4.88
N SER A 143 3.62 -9.10 -4.13
CA SER A 143 3.89 -7.67 -3.94
C SER A 143 5.25 -7.43 -3.28
N TYR A 144 5.62 -8.23 -2.28
CA TYR A 144 6.94 -8.20 -1.65
C TYR A 144 8.04 -8.39 -2.69
N GLN A 145 7.96 -9.42 -3.54
CA GLN A 145 8.99 -9.69 -4.55
C GLN A 145 9.13 -8.54 -5.55
N ALA A 146 8.01 -7.97 -6.00
CA ALA A 146 8.02 -6.82 -6.90
C ALA A 146 8.64 -5.58 -6.24
N ASN A 147 8.21 -5.24 -5.02
CA ASN A 147 8.69 -4.08 -4.28
C ASN A 147 10.16 -4.24 -3.85
N ALA A 148 10.59 -5.45 -3.48
CA ALA A 148 11.97 -5.78 -3.18
C ALA A 148 12.88 -5.57 -4.40
N LYS A 149 12.42 -5.96 -5.59
CA LYS A 149 13.14 -5.72 -6.85
C LYS A 149 13.27 -4.23 -7.15
N GLU A 150 12.20 -3.46 -7.01
CA GLU A 150 12.24 -2.00 -7.21
C GLU A 150 13.12 -1.29 -6.17
N CYS A 151 13.07 -1.72 -4.91
CA CYS A 151 13.98 -1.26 -3.86
C CYS A 151 15.44 -1.52 -4.25
N ALA A 152 15.76 -2.73 -4.72
CA ALA A 152 17.12 -3.08 -5.16
C ALA A 152 17.57 -2.20 -6.32
N GLN A 153 16.71 -1.97 -7.31
CA GLN A 153 17.02 -1.10 -8.46
C GLN A 153 17.31 0.33 -8.03
N ALA A 154 16.51 0.89 -7.10
CA ALA A 154 16.76 2.21 -6.55
C ALA A 154 18.06 2.27 -5.73
N ALA A 155 18.40 1.17 -5.05
CA ALA A 155 19.56 1.06 -4.18
C ALA A 155 20.89 0.81 -4.91
N GLY A 156 20.86 0.55 -6.22
CA GLY A 156 22.05 0.39 -7.07
C GLY A 156 22.80 -0.90 -6.82
#